data_AF-A0A965L637-F1
#
_entry.id   AF-A0A965L637-F1
#
_cell.length_a   1.000
_cell.length_b   1.000
_cell.length_c   1.000
_cell.angle_alpha   90.00
_cell.angle_beta   90.00
_cell.angle_gamma   90.00
#
_symmetry.space_group_name_H-M   'P 1'
#
loop_
_entity.id
_entity.type
_entity.pdbx_description
1 polymer ?
#
loop_
_entity_poly.entity_id
_entity_poly.type
_entity_poly.pdbx_seq_one_letter_code
_entity_poly.pdbx_strand_id
1 'polypeptide(L)'
;GYRTLIEGAIDRALSWETDDITLQNVQARVRSPSAWMFANINNALLLATSNRSEASVGYATMDGDTSGSISPIAGIDKTFLRKWLIWAEMQGIVECGKMAGLHRVNSLEPSAELRPLGSHQVDEEDLMPYPILNDLERLAFYDRKSPEECQKLIIEMYQSKFSKDQLIEFTHRFYRLWARNQWKRERYAPGFHVDDYSLDPKSWLRFPILSAGLEKDLPA
;
A
#
# COMPACT_ATOMS: atom_id res chain seq x y z
N GLY A 1 -19.06 20.70 -10.03
CA GLY A 1 -18.42 19.37 -10.13
C GLY A 1 -18.76 18.51 -8.91
N TYR A 2 -18.14 17.34 -8.75
CA TYR A 2 -18.43 16.44 -7.61
C TYR A 2 -18.30 17.14 -6.24
N ARG A 3 -17.28 18.00 -6.07
CA ARG A 3 -17.09 18.77 -4.83
C ARG A 3 -18.32 19.60 -4.45
N THR A 4 -18.78 20.48 -5.34
CA THR A 4 -19.95 21.34 -5.11
C THR A 4 -21.22 20.55 -4.80
N LEU A 5 -21.41 19.39 -5.47
CA LEU A 5 -22.56 18.52 -5.23
C LEU A 5 -22.53 17.93 -3.82
N ILE A 6 -21.38 17.44 -3.37
CA ILE A 6 -21.23 16.84 -2.05
C ILE A 6 -21.32 17.90 -0.96
N GLU A 7 -20.63 19.05 -1.12
CA GLU A 7 -20.68 20.17 -0.17
C GLU A 7 -22.12 20.68 0.03
N GLY A 8 -22.92 20.75 -1.05
CA GLY A 8 -24.34 21.09 -0.96
C GLY A 8 -25.20 20.02 -0.29
N ALA A 9 -24.84 18.73 -0.41
CA ALA A 9 -25.58 17.63 0.22
C ALA A 9 -25.28 17.50 1.74
N ILE A 10 -24.06 17.85 2.17
CA ILE A 10 -23.67 17.81 3.59
C ILE A 10 -23.80 19.16 4.29
N ASP A 11 -24.22 20.20 3.57
CA ASP A 11 -24.39 21.59 4.04
C ASP A 11 -23.12 22.17 4.72
N ARG A 12 -21.94 21.83 4.19
CA ARG A 12 -20.66 22.41 4.61
C ARG A 12 -19.60 22.29 3.51
N ALA A 13 -18.61 23.17 3.56
CA ALA A 13 -17.42 23.04 2.72
C ALA A 13 -16.57 21.83 3.14
N LEU A 14 -15.93 21.18 2.18
CA LEU A 14 -14.89 20.18 2.43
C LEU A 14 -13.58 20.90 2.74
N SER A 15 -12.85 20.40 3.74
CA SER A 15 -11.56 20.96 4.14
C SER A 15 -10.49 19.87 4.33
N TRP A 16 -9.23 20.24 4.20
CA TRP A 16 -8.12 19.28 4.36
C TRP A 16 -7.95 18.84 5.82
N GLU A 17 -8.44 19.62 6.78
CA GLU A 17 -8.37 19.32 8.20
C GLU A 17 -9.34 18.21 8.62
N THR A 18 -10.54 18.17 8.02
CA THR A 18 -11.60 17.21 8.40
C THR A 18 -11.88 16.15 7.34
N ASP A 19 -11.51 16.38 6.08
CA ASP A 19 -11.86 15.54 4.94
C ASP A 19 -10.63 15.07 4.14
N ASP A 20 -9.45 15.02 4.77
CA ASP A 20 -8.17 14.66 4.14
C ASP A 20 -8.28 13.42 3.23
N ILE A 21 -8.67 12.28 3.80
CA ILE A 21 -8.81 11.01 3.07
C ILE A 21 -9.85 11.12 1.94
N THR A 22 -10.93 11.86 2.13
CA THR A 22 -11.96 12.06 1.09
C THR A 22 -11.38 12.84 -0.09
N LEU A 23 -10.63 13.90 0.17
CA LEU A 23 -10.00 14.76 -0.84
C LEU A 23 -8.82 14.08 -1.55
N GLN A 24 -8.07 13.22 -0.86
CA GLN A 24 -7.05 12.38 -1.48
C GLN A 24 -7.69 11.32 -2.40
N ASN A 25 -8.71 10.60 -1.90
CA ASN A 25 -9.36 9.54 -2.67
C ASN A 25 -10.01 10.04 -3.96
N VAL A 26 -10.66 11.22 -3.93
CA VAL A 26 -11.28 11.76 -5.16
C VAL A 26 -10.23 12.08 -6.21
N GLN A 27 -9.05 12.57 -5.83
CA GLN A 27 -7.95 12.81 -6.76
C GLN A 27 -7.44 11.52 -7.40
N ALA A 28 -7.31 10.44 -6.63
CA ALA A 28 -6.92 9.14 -7.19
C ALA A 28 -7.99 8.62 -8.18
N ARG A 29 -9.27 8.69 -7.82
CA ARG A 29 -10.37 8.17 -8.66
C ARG A 29 -10.55 8.92 -9.97
N VAL A 30 -10.39 10.24 -10.01
CA VAL A 30 -10.59 11.00 -11.25
C VAL A 30 -9.53 10.73 -12.32
N ARG A 31 -8.38 10.13 -11.97
CA ARG A 31 -7.35 9.69 -12.92
C ARG A 31 -7.72 8.40 -13.65
N SER A 32 -8.57 7.56 -13.04
CA SER A 32 -8.94 6.25 -13.57
C SER A 32 -9.71 6.33 -14.91
N PRO A 33 -10.77 7.17 -15.06
CA PRO A 33 -11.48 7.29 -16.34
C PRO A 33 -10.59 7.65 -17.52
N SER A 34 -9.64 8.58 -17.34
CA SER A 34 -8.71 8.97 -18.42
C SER A 34 -7.73 7.85 -18.77
N ALA A 35 -7.22 7.12 -17.77
CA ALA A 35 -6.32 5.99 -18.00
C ALA A 35 -7.01 4.86 -18.78
N TRP A 36 -8.25 4.53 -18.39
CA TRP A 36 -9.07 3.56 -19.12
C TRP A 36 -9.44 4.03 -20.52
N MET A 37 -9.81 5.31 -20.70
CA MET A 37 -10.08 5.86 -22.03
C MET A 37 -8.88 5.71 -22.95
N PHE A 38 -7.67 6.00 -22.45
CA PHE A 38 -6.45 5.83 -23.22
C PHE A 38 -6.14 4.36 -23.53
N ALA A 39 -6.29 3.46 -22.56
CA ALA A 39 -6.11 2.03 -22.78
C ALA A 39 -7.09 1.49 -23.85
N ASN A 40 -8.36 1.90 -23.79
CA ASN A 40 -9.40 1.45 -24.71
C ASN A 40 -9.14 1.88 -26.16
N ILE A 41 -8.75 3.15 -26.39
CA ILE A 41 -8.46 3.65 -27.75
C ILE A 41 -7.27 2.91 -28.36
N ASN A 42 -6.31 2.48 -27.54
CA ASN A 42 -5.13 1.73 -27.99
C ASN A 42 -5.33 0.22 -27.98
N ASN A 43 -6.52 -0.29 -27.60
CA ASN A 43 -6.76 -1.72 -27.40
C ASN A 43 -5.70 -2.39 -26.50
N ALA A 44 -5.32 -1.69 -25.42
CA ALA A 44 -4.23 -2.06 -24.52
C ALA A 44 -4.75 -2.60 -23.18
N LEU A 45 -3.88 -3.28 -22.44
CA LEU A 45 -4.13 -3.64 -21.04
C LEU A 45 -3.69 -2.49 -20.13
N LEU A 46 -4.59 -2.03 -19.26
CA LEU A 46 -4.23 -1.09 -18.21
C LEU A 46 -3.51 -1.81 -17.07
N LEU A 47 -2.29 -1.38 -16.74
CA LEU A 47 -1.53 -1.93 -15.63
C LEU A 47 -1.80 -1.11 -14.35
N ALA A 48 -2.22 -1.77 -13.28
CA ALA A 48 -2.17 -1.21 -11.94
C ALA A 48 -0.75 -1.40 -11.36
N THR A 49 -0.35 -0.51 -10.46
CA THR A 49 1.03 -0.46 -9.92
C THR A 49 1.08 -0.65 -8.41
N SER A 50 0.03 -1.21 -7.82
CA SER A 50 0.00 -1.49 -6.38
C SER A 50 0.92 -2.66 -6.02
N ASN A 51 1.72 -2.50 -4.97
CA ASN A 51 2.63 -3.54 -4.48
C ASN A 51 2.05 -4.31 -3.28
N ARG A 52 2.72 -5.40 -2.86
CA ARG A 52 2.25 -6.28 -1.78
C ARG A 52 2.09 -5.54 -0.45
N SER A 53 3.02 -4.64 -0.13
CA SER A 53 2.99 -3.87 1.13
C SER A 53 1.78 -2.94 1.20
N GLU A 54 1.43 -2.29 0.10
CA GLU A 54 0.22 -1.46 -0.01
C GLU A 54 -1.04 -2.30 0.13
N ALA A 55 -1.05 -3.52 -0.44
CA ALA A 55 -2.16 -4.46 -0.30
C ALA A 55 -2.34 -4.97 1.13
N SER A 56 -1.27 -5.11 1.92
CA SER A 56 -1.30 -5.55 3.32
C SER A 56 -2.12 -4.61 4.19
N VAL A 57 -1.89 -3.31 4.04
CA VAL A 57 -2.52 -2.27 4.87
C VAL A 57 -3.64 -1.53 4.14
N GLY A 58 -3.92 -1.89 2.89
CA GLY A 58 -4.94 -1.24 2.06
C GLY A 58 -4.67 0.23 1.79
N TYR A 59 -3.41 0.59 1.53
CA TYR A 59 -2.99 1.97 1.28
C TYR A 59 -3.63 2.54 -0.01
N ALA A 60 -3.76 1.71 -1.03
CA ALA A 60 -4.32 2.09 -2.32
C ALA A 60 -5.76 2.60 -2.23
N THR A 61 -6.09 3.60 -3.06
CA THR A 61 -7.47 4.04 -3.25
C THR A 61 -8.19 3.06 -4.17
N MET A 62 -9.16 2.33 -3.62
CA MET A 62 -10.00 1.45 -4.43
C MET A 62 -10.70 2.22 -5.54
N ASP A 63 -10.63 1.65 -6.75
CA ASP A 63 -11.14 2.21 -8.00
C ASP A 63 -10.43 3.53 -8.41
N GLY A 64 -9.31 3.86 -7.75
CA GLY A 64 -8.35 4.90 -8.11
C GLY A 64 -7.11 4.29 -8.72
N ASP A 65 -6.01 4.28 -7.97
CA ASP A 65 -4.72 3.67 -8.34
C ASP A 65 -4.75 2.14 -8.41
N THR A 66 -5.80 1.49 -7.88
CA THR A 66 -6.05 0.05 -8.13
C THR A 66 -6.67 -0.24 -9.50
N SER A 67 -6.93 0.79 -10.32
CA SER A 67 -7.55 0.62 -11.64
C SER A 67 -6.57 -0.03 -12.62
N GLY A 68 -6.89 -1.24 -13.05
CA GLY A 68 -6.13 -1.96 -14.05
C GLY A 68 -6.68 -3.35 -14.29
N SER A 69 -6.33 -3.93 -15.43
CA SER A 69 -6.64 -5.33 -15.79
C SER A 69 -5.66 -6.30 -15.13
N ILE A 70 -4.46 -5.84 -14.78
CA ILE A 70 -3.39 -6.65 -14.18
C ILE A 70 -2.51 -5.77 -13.29
N SER A 71 -1.97 -6.31 -12.19
CA SER A 71 -1.04 -5.64 -11.29
C SER A 71 0.28 -6.43 -11.21
N PRO A 72 1.25 -6.15 -12.11
CA PRO A 72 2.46 -6.98 -12.28
C PRO A 72 3.32 -7.10 -11.03
N ILE A 73 3.29 -6.09 -10.16
CA ILE A 73 4.10 -6.01 -8.94
C ILE A 73 3.32 -6.26 -7.66
N ALA A 74 2.08 -6.76 -7.74
CA ALA A 74 1.26 -7.05 -6.56
C ALA A 74 1.84 -8.15 -5.64
N GLY A 75 2.69 -9.03 -6.18
CA GLY A 75 3.38 -10.07 -5.42
C GLY A 75 4.72 -9.64 -4.82
N ILE A 76 5.11 -8.37 -4.95
CA ILE A 76 6.43 -7.85 -4.53
C ILE A 76 6.24 -6.83 -3.41
N ASP A 77 7.00 -6.94 -2.31
CA ASP A 77 6.98 -5.93 -1.25
C ASP A 77 7.83 -4.68 -1.58
N LYS A 78 7.54 -3.57 -0.90
CA LYS A 78 8.18 -2.27 -1.12
C LYS A 78 9.69 -2.32 -0.87
N THR A 79 10.14 -3.09 0.13
CA THR A 79 11.56 -3.21 0.49
C THR A 79 12.34 -3.89 -0.64
N PHE A 80 11.83 -4.99 -1.20
CA PHE A 80 12.41 -5.64 -2.37
C PHE A 80 12.36 -4.75 -3.60
N LEU A 81 11.21 -4.10 -3.87
CA LEU A 81 11.04 -3.25 -5.04
C LEU A 81 12.08 -2.12 -5.08
N ARG A 82 12.36 -1.46 -3.94
CA ARG A 82 13.44 -0.46 -3.88
C ARG A 82 14.82 -1.04 -4.21
N LYS A 83 15.16 -2.20 -3.65
CA LYS A 83 16.43 -2.88 -3.96
C LYS A 83 16.52 -3.23 -5.45
N TRP A 84 15.42 -3.68 -6.04
CA TRP A 84 15.34 -4.01 -7.46
C TRP A 84 15.51 -2.78 -8.36
N LEU A 85 14.91 -1.64 -8.02
CA LEU A 85 15.10 -0.39 -8.77
C LEU A 85 16.54 0.12 -8.72
N ILE A 86 17.21 0.03 -7.57
CA ILE A 86 18.63 0.38 -7.44
C ILE A 86 19.49 -0.60 -8.25
N TRP A 87 19.17 -1.89 -8.23
CA TRP A 87 19.85 -2.89 -9.04
C TRP A 87 19.68 -2.61 -10.55
N ALA A 88 18.47 -2.27 -11.00
CA ALA A 88 18.18 -1.91 -12.39
C ALA A 88 18.90 -0.62 -12.84
N GLU A 89 19.09 0.35 -11.93
CA GLU A 89 19.91 1.54 -12.17
C GLU A 89 21.40 1.18 -12.36
N MET A 90 21.95 0.41 -11.42
CA MET A 90 23.40 0.22 -11.29
C MET A 90 23.96 -0.90 -12.17
N GLN A 91 23.24 -2.03 -12.24
CA GLN A 91 23.64 -3.25 -12.93
C GLN A 91 22.94 -3.37 -14.29
N GLY A 92 21.70 -2.89 -14.38
CA GLY A 92 20.88 -2.97 -15.58
C GLY A 92 20.05 -4.23 -15.65
N ILE A 93 19.00 -4.18 -16.48
CA ILE A 93 18.12 -5.31 -16.76
C ILE A 93 18.63 -6.01 -18.02
N VAL A 94 18.54 -7.34 -18.04
CA VAL A 94 18.86 -8.15 -19.24
C VAL A 94 18.11 -7.57 -20.44
N GLU A 95 18.79 -7.44 -21.58
CA GLU A 95 18.29 -6.82 -22.84
C GLU A 95 18.06 -5.30 -22.81
N CYS A 96 17.80 -4.68 -21.66
CA CYS A 96 17.56 -3.23 -21.56
C CYS A 96 18.80 -2.40 -21.16
N GLY A 97 19.81 -3.04 -20.57
CA GLY A 97 20.97 -2.35 -20.02
C GLY A 97 20.63 -1.52 -18.76
N LYS A 98 21.52 -0.58 -18.41
CA LYS A 98 21.38 0.25 -17.21
C LYS A 98 20.28 1.30 -17.36
N MET A 99 19.41 1.39 -16.37
CA MET A 99 18.30 2.34 -16.35
C MET A 99 18.68 3.63 -15.61
N ALA A 100 19.57 4.45 -16.19
CA ALA A 100 20.10 5.66 -15.53
C ALA A 100 19.02 6.66 -15.09
N GLY A 101 17.86 6.68 -15.74
CA GLY A 101 16.72 7.52 -15.35
C GLY A 101 16.15 7.21 -13.96
N LEU A 102 16.39 5.98 -13.45
CA LEU A 102 15.96 5.58 -12.11
C LEU A 102 16.69 6.33 -11.00
N HIS A 103 17.86 6.92 -11.27
CA HIS A 103 18.59 7.72 -10.28
C HIS A 103 17.71 8.80 -9.65
N ARG A 104 16.91 9.49 -10.49
CA ARG A 104 15.98 10.52 -10.01
C ARG A 104 14.90 9.93 -9.12
N VAL A 105 14.32 8.79 -9.52
CA VAL A 105 13.26 8.12 -8.76
C VAL A 105 13.78 7.59 -7.42
N ASN A 106 14.95 6.95 -7.42
CA ASN A 106 15.58 6.38 -6.23
C ASN A 106 16.01 7.43 -5.21
N SER A 107 16.23 8.67 -5.66
CA SER A 107 16.58 9.82 -4.81
C SER A 107 15.36 10.51 -4.19
N LEU A 108 14.13 10.13 -4.55
CA LEU A 108 12.92 10.71 -3.99
C LEU A 108 12.49 9.98 -2.70
N GLU A 109 11.90 10.74 -1.79
CA GLU A 109 11.12 10.17 -0.68
C GLU A 109 9.78 9.64 -1.20
N PRO A 110 9.27 8.49 -0.71
CA PRO A 110 7.98 7.96 -1.12
C PRO A 110 6.85 8.86 -0.64
N SER A 111 6.01 9.27 -1.59
CA SER A 111 4.82 10.06 -1.34
C SER A 111 3.76 9.76 -2.40
N ALA A 112 2.48 9.81 -2.01
CA ALA A 112 1.36 9.78 -2.95
C ALA A 112 1.08 11.13 -3.64
N GLU A 113 1.69 12.24 -3.17
CA GLU A 113 1.48 13.61 -3.67
C GLU A 113 -0.01 13.98 -3.88
N LEU A 114 -0.88 13.51 -2.98
CA LEU A 114 -2.32 13.77 -3.04
C LEU A 114 -2.73 14.97 -2.18
N ARG A 115 -1.92 15.37 -1.19
CA ARG A 115 -2.14 16.60 -0.44
C ARG A 115 -1.62 17.83 -1.22
N PRO A 116 -2.00 19.07 -0.84
CA PRO A 116 -1.51 20.28 -1.51
C PRO A 116 0.03 20.37 -1.53
N LEU A 117 0.61 21.02 -2.54
CA LEU A 117 2.07 21.10 -2.76
C LEU A 117 2.89 21.70 -1.60
N GLY A 118 2.24 22.33 -0.61
CA GLY A 118 2.88 22.87 0.60
C GLY A 118 2.82 21.98 1.84
N SER A 119 2.12 20.83 1.77
CA SER A 119 2.08 19.84 2.85
C SER A 119 3.06 18.72 2.58
N HIS A 120 3.91 18.41 3.57
CA HIS A 120 4.71 17.20 3.54
C HIS A 120 3.78 15.98 3.67
N GLN A 121 3.82 15.08 2.70
CA GLN A 121 3.15 13.78 2.74
C GLN A 121 4.21 12.69 2.61
N VAL A 122 4.39 11.89 3.65
CA VAL A 122 5.29 10.74 3.66
C VAL A 122 4.45 9.50 3.95
N ASP A 123 4.49 8.51 3.04
CA ASP A 123 3.66 7.30 3.14
C ASP A 123 3.85 6.57 4.49
N GLU A 124 5.07 6.60 5.04
CA GLU A 124 5.42 5.94 6.31
C GLU A 124 4.80 6.61 7.54
N GLU A 125 4.44 7.90 7.47
CA GLU A 125 3.75 8.61 8.56
C GLU A 125 2.29 8.14 8.71
N ASP A 126 1.62 7.94 7.56
CA ASP A 126 0.25 7.43 7.50
C ASP A 126 0.19 5.92 7.82
N LEU A 127 1.28 5.19 7.57
CA LEU A 127 1.42 3.75 7.76
C LEU A 127 2.35 3.43 8.94
N MET A 128 3.53 2.92 8.65
CA MET A 128 4.65 2.63 9.53
C MET A 128 5.86 2.43 8.60
N PRO A 129 7.10 2.42 9.11
CA PRO A 129 8.26 2.14 8.28
C PRO A 129 8.09 0.84 7.49
N TYR A 130 8.33 0.86 6.17
CA TYR A 130 8.10 -0.31 5.32
C TYR A 130 8.82 -1.59 5.79
N PRO A 131 10.05 -1.55 6.31
CA PRO A 131 10.69 -2.74 6.87
C PRO A 131 9.88 -3.38 8.01
N ILE A 132 9.33 -2.57 8.92
CA ILE A 132 8.48 -3.06 10.02
C ILE A 132 7.18 -3.67 9.47
N LEU A 133 6.56 -3.00 8.49
CA LEU A 133 5.35 -3.51 7.83
C LEU A 133 5.61 -4.87 7.17
N ASN A 134 6.69 -5.00 6.40
CA ASN A 134 7.03 -6.23 5.69
C ASN A 134 7.41 -7.37 6.63
N ASP A 135 8.09 -7.07 7.75
CA ASP A 135 8.38 -8.07 8.76
C ASP A 135 7.11 -8.53 9.50
N LEU A 136 6.21 -7.62 9.86
CA LEU A 136 4.90 -7.97 10.44
C LEU A 136 4.08 -8.85 9.48
N GLU A 137 4.05 -8.49 8.20
CA GLU A 137 3.39 -9.26 7.15
C GLU A 137 3.95 -10.68 7.03
N ARG A 138 5.28 -10.83 6.97
CA ARG A 138 5.93 -12.14 6.89
C ARG A 138 5.67 -12.96 8.16
N LEU A 139 5.89 -12.39 9.34
CA LEU A 139 5.69 -13.08 10.61
C LEU A 139 4.24 -13.58 10.75
N ALA A 140 3.27 -12.72 10.45
CA ALA A 140 1.85 -13.04 10.61
C ALA A 140 1.37 -14.09 9.60
N PHE A 141 1.71 -13.94 8.31
CA PHE A 141 1.06 -14.71 7.24
C PHE A 141 1.91 -15.81 6.65
N TYR A 142 3.23 -15.63 6.58
CA TYR A 142 4.15 -16.67 6.13
C TYR A 142 4.54 -17.59 7.30
N ASP A 143 5.08 -17.03 8.38
CA ASP A 143 5.54 -17.79 9.55
C ASP A 143 4.39 -18.19 10.50
N ARG A 144 3.18 -17.67 10.26
CA ARG A 144 1.95 -17.98 11.01
C ARG A 144 2.06 -17.72 12.51
N LYS A 145 2.80 -16.68 12.88
CA LYS A 145 2.93 -16.22 14.27
C LYS A 145 1.65 -15.54 14.73
N SER A 146 1.35 -15.71 16.01
CA SER A 146 0.27 -14.97 16.66
C SER A 146 0.59 -13.46 16.70
N PRO A 147 -0.42 -12.58 16.80
CA PRO A 147 -0.21 -11.14 16.96
C PRO A 147 0.72 -10.78 18.12
N GLU A 148 0.58 -11.47 19.27
CA GLU A 148 1.46 -11.29 20.44
C GLU A 148 2.93 -11.65 20.12
N GLU A 149 3.18 -12.81 19.50
CA GLU A 149 4.53 -13.21 19.08
C GLU A 149 5.13 -12.20 18.09
N CYS A 150 4.33 -11.71 17.13
CA CYS A 150 4.76 -10.70 16.16
C CYS A 150 5.20 -9.42 16.87
N GLN A 151 4.40 -8.91 17.81
CA GLN A 151 4.73 -7.70 18.56
C GLN A 151 6.05 -7.85 19.31
N LYS A 152 6.25 -8.99 19.99
CA LYS A 152 7.48 -9.29 20.72
C LYS A 152 8.70 -9.27 19.80
N LEU A 153 8.61 -9.96 18.65
CA LEU A 153 9.72 -10.05 17.69
C LEU A 153 10.05 -8.68 17.07
N ILE A 154 9.04 -7.88 16.73
CA ILE A 154 9.24 -6.52 16.21
C ILE A 154 9.91 -5.62 17.24
N ILE A 155 9.52 -5.71 18.52
CA ILE A 155 10.20 -4.98 19.60
C ILE A 155 11.67 -5.42 19.67
N GLU A 156 11.95 -6.71 19.69
CA GLU A 156 13.31 -7.25 19.77
C GLU A 156 14.20 -6.78 18.59
N MET A 157 13.66 -6.78 17.38
CA MET A 157 14.36 -6.42 16.14
C MET A 157 14.62 -4.90 16.02
N TYR A 158 13.71 -4.06 16.51
CA TYR A 158 13.71 -2.62 16.23
C TYR A 158 13.87 -1.70 17.44
N GLN A 159 13.98 -2.24 18.66
CA GLN A 159 14.20 -1.48 19.91
C GLN A 159 15.42 -0.55 19.90
N SER A 160 16.42 -0.80 19.04
CA SER A 160 17.59 0.07 18.90
C SER A 160 17.32 1.36 18.10
N LYS A 161 16.20 1.42 17.36
CA LYS A 161 15.84 2.52 16.47
C LYS A 161 14.56 3.23 16.87
N PHE A 162 13.64 2.53 17.53
CA PHE A 162 12.33 3.05 17.90
C PHE A 162 12.02 2.74 19.37
N SER A 163 11.22 3.60 20.00
CA SER A 163 10.73 3.34 21.35
C SER A 163 9.77 2.15 21.36
N LYS A 164 9.65 1.48 22.51
CA LYS A 164 8.71 0.37 22.68
C LYS A 164 7.27 0.77 22.34
N ASP A 165 6.86 1.97 22.75
CA ASP A 165 5.49 2.46 22.52
C ASP A 165 5.20 2.66 21.04
N GLN A 166 6.16 3.20 20.27
CA GLN A 166 6.04 3.32 18.80
C GLN A 166 5.91 1.94 18.14
N LEU A 167 6.71 0.96 18.57
CA LEU A 167 6.68 -0.39 17.99
C LEU A 167 5.34 -1.09 18.28
N ILE A 168 4.81 -0.93 19.49
CA ILE A 168 3.46 -1.39 19.85
C ILE A 168 2.42 -0.71 18.95
N GLU A 169 2.49 0.62 18.80
CA GLU A 169 1.56 1.36 17.95
C GLU A 169 1.59 0.88 16.49
N PHE A 170 2.78 0.66 15.92
CA PHE A 170 2.92 0.14 14.56
C PHE A 170 2.29 -1.25 14.41
N THR A 171 2.50 -2.15 15.38
CA THR A 171 1.89 -3.48 15.36
C THR A 171 0.36 -3.41 15.43
N HIS A 172 -0.20 -2.62 16.35
CA HIS A 172 -1.66 -2.41 16.45
C HIS A 172 -2.22 -1.84 15.15
N ARG A 173 -1.56 -0.80 14.62
CA ARG A 173 -1.94 -0.16 13.35
C ARG A 173 -1.93 -1.15 12.18
N PHE A 174 -0.91 -2.01 12.08
CA PHE A 174 -0.82 -3.04 11.04
C PHE A 174 -2.04 -3.98 11.07
N TYR A 175 -2.32 -4.59 12.22
CA TYR A 175 -3.42 -5.56 12.31
C TYR A 175 -4.80 -4.92 12.12
N ARG A 176 -4.98 -3.68 12.58
CA ARG A 176 -6.18 -2.87 12.32
C ARG A 176 -6.38 -2.63 10.83
N LEU A 177 -5.34 -2.16 10.13
CA LEU A 177 -5.39 -1.88 8.70
C LEU A 177 -5.54 -3.17 7.88
N TRP A 178 -4.86 -4.24 8.27
CA TRP A 178 -5.00 -5.56 7.66
C TRP A 178 -6.46 -6.01 7.60
N ALA A 179 -7.11 -6.06 8.77
CA ALA A 179 -8.47 -6.57 8.88
C ALA A 179 -9.48 -5.66 8.16
N ARG A 180 -9.36 -4.34 8.33
CA ARG A 180 -10.26 -3.36 7.70
C ARG A 180 -10.21 -3.36 6.18
N ASN A 181 -9.09 -3.79 5.59
CA ASN A 181 -8.87 -3.70 4.16
C ASN A 181 -8.88 -5.06 3.43
N GLN A 182 -9.31 -6.16 4.08
CA GLN A 182 -9.45 -7.44 3.36
C GLN A 182 -10.36 -7.33 2.13
N TRP A 183 -11.48 -6.60 2.23
CA TRP A 183 -12.39 -6.39 1.11
C TRP A 183 -11.70 -5.72 -0.10
N LYS A 184 -10.65 -4.92 0.13
CA LYS A 184 -9.86 -4.32 -0.94
C LYS A 184 -9.13 -5.42 -1.69
N ARG A 185 -8.37 -6.29 -0.99
CA ARG A 185 -7.60 -7.40 -1.58
C ARG A 185 -8.44 -8.34 -2.43
N GLU A 186 -9.69 -8.60 -2.07
CA GLU A 186 -10.63 -9.40 -2.88
C GLU A 186 -10.88 -8.80 -4.28
N ARG A 187 -10.76 -7.47 -4.39
CA ARG A 187 -11.02 -6.68 -5.60
C ARG A 187 -9.75 -6.27 -6.35
N TYR A 188 -8.55 -6.58 -5.87
CA TYR A 188 -7.32 -6.26 -6.60
C TYR A 188 -7.31 -6.94 -7.97
N ALA A 189 -6.71 -6.26 -8.95
CA ALA A 189 -6.45 -6.85 -10.26
C ALA A 189 -5.56 -8.09 -10.11
N PRO A 190 -5.70 -9.10 -10.98
CA PRO A 190 -4.80 -10.24 -11.01
C PRO A 190 -3.34 -9.80 -11.04
N GLY A 191 -2.50 -10.40 -10.20
CA GLY A 191 -1.07 -10.11 -10.12
C GLY A 191 -0.21 -11.36 -10.27
N PHE A 192 1.07 -11.17 -10.51
CA PHE A 192 2.01 -12.29 -10.57
C PHE A 192 2.37 -12.76 -9.16
N HIS A 193 2.41 -14.07 -8.98
CA HIS A 193 3.02 -14.70 -7.81
C HIS A 193 4.54 -14.73 -8.01
N VAL A 194 5.29 -14.08 -7.12
CA VAL A 194 6.75 -13.88 -7.29
C VAL A 194 7.55 -14.45 -6.12
N ASP A 195 7.07 -14.27 -4.90
CA ASP A 195 7.77 -14.66 -3.67
C ASP A 195 7.31 -16.04 -3.14
N ASP A 196 7.84 -16.48 -2.00
CA ASP A 196 7.41 -17.70 -1.31
C ASP A 196 5.98 -17.64 -0.74
N TYR A 197 5.34 -16.46 -0.79
CA TYR A 197 3.92 -16.23 -0.47
C TYR A 197 3.30 -15.03 -1.19
N SER A 198 1.97 -14.97 -1.13
CA SER A 198 1.17 -13.87 -1.65
C SER A 198 -0.01 -13.57 -0.72
N LEU A 199 -0.60 -12.39 -0.87
CA LEU A 199 -1.77 -11.93 -0.12
C LEU A 199 -3.06 -12.03 -0.95
N ASP A 200 -2.99 -12.58 -2.16
CA ASP A 200 -4.15 -12.75 -3.03
C ASP A 200 -5.10 -13.82 -2.45
N PRO A 201 -6.35 -13.47 -2.10
CA PRO A 201 -7.34 -14.40 -1.58
C PRO A 201 -7.80 -15.46 -2.58
N LYS A 202 -7.58 -15.24 -3.88
CA LYS A 202 -7.88 -16.21 -4.94
C LYS A 202 -6.77 -17.24 -5.13
N SER A 203 -5.62 -17.04 -4.48
CA SER A 203 -4.44 -17.90 -4.62
C SER A 203 -3.93 -18.42 -3.27
N TRP A 204 -3.19 -17.60 -2.51
CA TRP A 204 -2.37 -18.09 -1.40
C TRP A 204 -3.00 -17.83 -0.03
N LEU A 205 -3.58 -16.64 0.20
CA LEU A 205 -4.05 -16.22 1.52
C LEU A 205 -5.55 -15.94 1.56
N ARG A 206 -6.35 -16.99 1.81
CA ARG A 206 -7.79 -16.83 2.06
C ARG A 206 -8.02 -16.30 3.47
N PHE A 207 -8.59 -15.09 3.57
CA PHE A 207 -8.89 -14.44 4.84
C PHE A 207 -10.31 -13.83 4.80
N PRO A 208 -11.10 -13.90 5.90
CA PRO A 208 -12.48 -13.43 5.89
C PRO A 208 -12.57 -11.90 5.79
N ILE A 209 -13.46 -11.41 4.92
CA ILE A 209 -13.74 -9.97 4.78
C ILE A 209 -14.26 -9.39 6.10
N LEU A 210 -15.22 -10.08 6.73
CA LEU A 210 -15.76 -9.72 8.03
C LEU A 210 -15.05 -10.53 9.11
N SER A 211 -14.31 -9.86 9.97
CA SER A 211 -13.62 -10.48 11.11
C SER A 211 -13.71 -9.58 12.34
N ALA A 212 -13.43 -10.12 13.52
CA ALA A 212 -13.33 -9.34 14.75
C ALA A 212 -12.11 -8.40 14.78
N GLY A 213 -11.24 -8.49 13.75
CA GLY A 213 -9.91 -7.91 13.71
C GLY A 213 -8.91 -8.74 14.52
N LEU A 214 -7.67 -8.84 14.04
CA LEU A 214 -6.56 -9.47 14.77
C LEU A 214 -5.95 -8.53 15.83
N GLU A 215 -6.32 -7.24 15.79
CA GLU A 215 -5.86 -6.23 16.75
C GLU A 215 -6.31 -6.55 18.18
N LYS A 216 -7.47 -7.21 18.36
CA LYS A 216 -7.98 -7.60 19.69
C LYS A 216 -7.20 -8.73 20.34
N ASP A 217 -6.43 -9.47 19.55
CA ASP A 217 -5.57 -10.55 20.02
C ASP A 217 -4.17 -10.04 20.43
N LEU A 218 -3.92 -8.72 20.29
CA LEU A 218 -2.71 -8.10 20.79
C LEU A 218 -2.83 -7.83 22.30
N PRO A 219 -1.71 -7.95 23.04
CA PRO A 219 -1.66 -7.48 24.41
C PRO A 219 -1.90 -5.96 24.47
N ALA A 220 -2.51 -5.54 25.59
CA ALA A 220 -2.77 -4.15 25.91
C ALA A 220 -1.47 -3.34 26.04
#